data_AF-X1I4G0-F1
#
_entry.id   AF-X1I4G0-F1
#
_cell.length_a   1.000
_cell.length_b   1.000
_cell.length_c   1.000
_cell.angle_alpha   90.00
_cell.angle_beta   90.00
_cell.angle_gamma   90.00
#
_symmetry.space_group_name_H-M   'P 1'
#
loop_
_entity.id
_entity.type
_entity.pdbx_description
1 polymer ?
#
loop_
_entity_poly.entity_id
_entity_poly.type
_entity_poly.pdbx_seq_one_letter_code
_entity_poly.pdbx_strand_id
1 'polypeptide(L)'
;QFLYASTRDGTAVTELGMKGKDIFPLLECILEKVPPPQIKSGPFQMLVSNLDYNSHKGRIAIGRIWRGKIAPHDSVAILSSDRSVTHYEIGEVFTYLGLKRLKVEEAEAGDIVAVTGIEKVSIGDTIASSDQPEALPRIEIGEPTIEMTFGVNTSPFGGREGGFCTTRQLRERLYRELETNLSLRVQDTDSPDTFLVKGRGELHLAILIETMRREGYEFEVSRPEAITKVVDDKLMEPVEALTLDTKDKYIGVLTE
;
A
#
# COMPACT_ATOMS: atom_id res chain seq x y z
N GLN A 1 16.33 23.68 6.63
CA GLN A 1 15.53 24.72 7.32
C GLN A 1 14.44 23.98 8.10
N PHE A 2 14.28 24.28 9.38
CA PHE A 2 13.26 23.66 10.21
C PHE A 2 12.09 24.63 10.37
N LEU A 3 10.87 24.09 10.38
CA LEU A 3 9.65 24.81 10.69
C LEU A 3 9.01 24.16 11.91
N TYR A 4 8.49 24.98 12.80
CA TYR A 4 7.77 24.53 13.99
C TYR A 4 6.29 24.84 13.79
N ALA A 5 5.41 23.88 14.05
CA ALA A 5 3.98 24.04 13.84
C ALA A 5 3.16 23.62 15.06
N SER A 6 2.05 24.31 15.30
CA SER A 6 1.02 23.95 16.27
C SER A 6 -0.31 23.74 15.53
N THR A 7 -0.73 22.48 15.39
CA THR A 7 -2.00 22.14 14.73
C THR A 7 -3.20 22.65 15.52
N ARG A 8 -3.13 22.62 16.85
CA ARG A 8 -4.21 23.12 17.73
C ARG A 8 -4.45 24.61 17.49
N ASP A 9 -3.38 25.39 17.38
CA ASP A 9 -3.46 26.84 17.24
C ASP A 9 -3.48 27.27 15.76
N GLY A 10 -3.26 26.34 14.83
CA GLY A 10 -3.29 26.57 13.38
C GLY A 10 -2.11 27.38 12.86
N THR A 11 -0.92 27.26 13.47
CA THR A 11 0.21 28.15 13.18
C THR A 11 1.49 27.40 12.80
N ALA A 12 2.33 28.03 11.96
CA ALA A 12 3.71 27.62 11.70
C ALA A 12 4.67 28.82 11.87
N VAL A 13 5.89 28.55 12.34
CA VAL A 13 6.95 29.55 12.54
C VAL A 13 8.31 28.98 12.15
N THR A 14 9.22 29.84 11.72
CA THR A 14 10.60 29.48 11.37
C THR A 14 11.52 29.36 12.58
N GLU A 15 11.14 29.97 13.72
CA GLU A 15 11.92 29.97 14.95
C GLU A 15 11.05 29.67 16.18
N LEU A 16 11.57 28.82 17.07
CA LEU A 16 10.95 28.49 18.35
C LEU A 16 10.85 29.75 19.24
N GLY A 17 9.67 29.99 19.80
CA GLY A 17 9.40 31.15 20.66
C GLY A 17 8.75 32.33 19.94
N MET A 18 8.70 32.32 18.60
CA MET A 18 7.89 33.27 17.85
C MET A 18 6.40 32.96 18.03
N LYS A 19 5.58 34.02 18.13
CA LYS A 19 4.13 33.88 18.11
C LYS A 19 3.67 33.67 16.66
N GLY A 20 3.30 32.43 16.34
CA GLY A 20 2.70 32.10 15.06
C GLY A 20 1.35 32.78 14.87
N LYS A 21 1.03 33.13 13.63
CA LYS A 21 -0.25 33.75 13.25
C LYS A 21 -1.13 32.80 12.45
N ASP A 22 -0.53 32.08 11.52
CA ASP A 22 -1.21 31.20 10.58
C ASP A 22 -0.21 30.15 10.03
N ILE A 23 -0.67 29.33 9.09
CA ILE A 23 0.08 28.22 8.49
C ILE A 23 0.88 28.64 7.23
N PHE A 24 0.76 29.90 6.78
CA PHE A 24 1.39 30.33 5.51
C PHE A 24 2.90 30.05 5.43
N PRO A 25 3.70 30.20 6.51
CA PRO A 25 5.13 29.87 6.45
C PRO A 25 5.42 28.42 6.02
N LEU A 26 4.51 27.48 6.33
CA LEU A 26 4.62 26.10 5.85
C LEU A 26 4.34 26.01 4.34
N LEU A 27 3.28 26.67 3.87
CA LEU A 27 2.89 26.64 2.46
C LEU A 27 3.95 27.31 1.58
N GLU A 28 4.48 28.45 2.01
CA GLU A 28 5.58 29.16 1.34
C GLU A 28 6.84 28.29 1.27
N CYS A 29 7.22 27.64 2.38
CA CYS A 29 8.37 26.74 2.40
C CYS A 29 8.18 25.55 1.45
N ILE A 30 6.97 24.99 1.35
CA ILE A 30 6.68 23.93 0.37
C ILE A 30 6.89 24.45 -1.05
N LEU A 31 6.36 25.63 -1.39
CA LEU A 31 6.52 26.24 -2.72
C LEU A 31 7.98 26.56 -3.05
N GLU A 32 8.78 26.97 -2.07
CA GLU A 32 10.19 27.31 -2.26
C GLU A 32 11.11 26.08 -2.34
N LYS A 33 10.82 25.02 -1.58
CA LYS A 33 11.76 23.90 -1.37
C LYS A 33 11.38 22.63 -2.12
N VAL A 34 10.10 22.40 -2.39
CA VAL A 34 9.67 21.21 -3.12
C VAL A 34 9.73 21.53 -4.61
N PRO A 35 10.63 20.89 -5.38
CA PRO A 35 10.70 21.14 -6.81
C PRO A 35 9.41 20.69 -7.50
N PRO A 36 8.98 21.37 -8.57
CA PRO A 36 7.87 20.91 -9.39
C PRO A 36 8.19 19.53 -9.99
N PRO A 37 7.18 18.70 -10.30
CA PRO A 37 7.41 17.41 -10.93
C PRO A 37 8.14 17.59 -12.26
N GLN A 38 9.18 16.79 -12.48
CA GLN A 38 9.90 16.79 -13.76
C GLN A 38 9.07 16.08 -14.82
N ILE A 39 8.43 16.87 -15.68
CA ILE A 39 7.57 16.38 -16.77
C ILE A 39 8.40 16.31 -18.05
N LYS A 40 8.42 15.14 -18.68
CA LYS A 40 8.97 14.97 -20.03
C LYS A 40 7.86 15.08 -21.06
N SER A 41 8.18 15.46 -22.30
CA SER A 41 7.25 15.35 -23.43
C SER A 41 7.23 13.92 -23.97
N GLY A 42 6.08 13.45 -24.46
CA GLY A 42 5.91 12.14 -25.08
C GLY A 42 4.59 11.46 -24.73
N PRO A 43 4.44 10.16 -25.06
CA PRO A 43 3.19 9.42 -24.87
C PRO A 43 2.88 9.18 -23.39
N PHE A 44 1.60 8.96 -23.09
CA PHE A 44 1.09 8.76 -21.74
C PHE A 44 1.87 7.69 -20.97
N GLN A 45 2.23 8.01 -19.73
CA GLN A 45 2.80 7.09 -18.76
C GLN A 45 2.39 7.48 -17.34
N MET A 46 1.91 6.51 -16.58
CA MET A 46 1.56 6.64 -15.19
C MET A 46 2.04 5.41 -14.43
N LEU A 47 2.74 5.62 -13.31
CA LEU A 47 3.10 4.56 -12.38
C LEU A 47 1.98 4.38 -11.37
N VAL A 48 1.47 3.16 -11.24
CA VAL A 48 0.49 2.82 -10.21
C VAL A 48 1.21 2.76 -8.87
N SER A 49 0.90 3.71 -7.99
CA SER A 49 1.52 3.82 -6.67
C SER A 49 0.62 3.28 -5.57
N ASN A 50 -0.69 3.26 -5.79
CA ASN A 50 -1.66 2.73 -4.84
C ASN A 50 -2.87 2.15 -5.56
N LEU A 51 -3.61 1.28 -4.89
CA LEU A 51 -4.85 0.69 -5.36
C LEU A 51 -5.96 0.96 -4.35
N ASP A 52 -7.16 1.15 -4.88
CA ASP A 52 -8.38 1.27 -4.11
C ASP A 52 -9.47 0.43 -4.78
N TYR A 53 -10.55 0.14 -4.06
CA TYR A 53 -11.62 -0.71 -4.53
C TYR A 53 -12.99 -0.07 -4.27
N ASN A 54 -13.87 -0.13 -5.26
CA ASN A 54 -15.25 0.28 -5.10
C ASN A 54 -16.19 -0.80 -5.67
N SER A 55 -17.25 -1.14 -4.92
CA SER A 55 -18.21 -2.17 -5.31
C SER A 55 -18.91 -1.94 -6.67
N HIS A 56 -19.02 -0.68 -7.13
CA HIS A 56 -19.66 -0.34 -8.40
C HIS A 56 -18.65 -0.12 -9.53
N LYS A 57 -17.44 0.34 -9.21
CA LYS A 57 -16.42 0.73 -10.21
C LYS A 57 -15.28 -0.27 -10.36
N GLY A 58 -15.26 -1.31 -9.52
CA GLY A 58 -14.17 -2.28 -9.43
C GLY A 58 -12.91 -1.67 -8.84
N ARG A 59 -11.76 -2.14 -9.35
CA ARG A 59 -10.44 -1.64 -8.94
C ARG A 59 -10.18 -0.24 -9.48
N ILE A 60 -9.55 0.57 -8.66
CA ILE A 60 -9.19 1.95 -8.93
C ILE A 60 -7.67 2.06 -8.80
N ALA A 61 -6.99 2.34 -9.91
CA ALA A 61 -5.55 2.55 -9.92
C ALA A 61 -5.23 4.01 -9.62
N ILE A 62 -4.40 4.25 -8.60
CA ILE A 62 -3.99 5.58 -8.17
C ILE A 62 -2.52 5.76 -8.46
N GLY A 63 -2.18 6.84 -9.16
CA GLY A 63 -0.82 7.08 -9.60
C GLY A 63 -0.58 8.53 -9.97
N ARG A 64 0.69 8.89 -10.08
CA ARG A 64 1.10 10.17 -10.66
C ARG A 64 1.38 9.97 -12.14
N ILE A 65 0.82 10.83 -12.99
CA ILE A 65 1.15 10.86 -14.41
C ILE A 65 2.56 11.42 -14.57
N TRP A 66 3.45 10.65 -15.18
CA TRP A 66 4.84 11.06 -15.42
C TRP A 66 5.00 11.82 -16.73
N ARG A 67 4.20 11.45 -17.74
CA ARG A 67 4.28 11.97 -19.10
C ARG A 67 2.93 11.83 -19.79
N GLY A 68 2.65 12.73 -20.73
CA GLY A 68 1.42 12.74 -21.52
C GLY A 68 0.19 13.10 -20.70
N LYS A 69 -0.97 12.63 -21.17
CA LYS A 69 -2.28 12.92 -20.60
C LYS A 69 -3.20 11.71 -20.77
N ILE A 70 -4.27 11.65 -19.99
CA ILE A 70 -5.26 10.59 -20.04
C ILE A 70 -6.67 11.15 -19.92
N ALA A 71 -7.58 10.62 -20.73
CA ALA A 71 -9.01 10.91 -20.71
C ALA A 71 -9.82 9.61 -20.52
N PRO A 72 -11.10 9.71 -20.09
CA PRO A 72 -12.03 8.60 -20.18
C PRO A 72 -12.12 8.06 -21.61
N HIS A 73 -12.27 6.74 -21.75
CA HIS A 73 -12.32 5.98 -23.00
C HIS A 73 -11.00 5.86 -23.78
N ASP A 74 -9.90 6.38 -23.24
CA ASP A 74 -8.58 6.15 -23.85
C ASP A 74 -8.17 4.68 -23.75
N SER A 75 -7.62 4.15 -24.85
CA SER A 75 -7.00 2.83 -24.89
C SER A 75 -5.58 2.88 -24.33
N VAL A 76 -5.30 2.06 -23.32
CA VAL A 76 -4.02 2.00 -22.61
C VAL A 76 -3.45 0.59 -22.59
N ALA A 77 -2.13 0.52 -22.44
CA ALA A 77 -1.39 -0.71 -22.19
C ALA A 77 -0.91 -0.74 -20.73
N ILE A 78 -1.09 -1.88 -20.06
CA ILE A 78 -0.60 -2.15 -18.71
C ILE A 78 0.63 -3.03 -18.82
N LEU A 79 1.74 -2.53 -18.31
CA LEU A 79 3.03 -3.21 -18.29
C LEU A 79 3.26 -3.82 -16.91
N SER A 80 3.06 -5.14 -16.81
CA SER A 80 3.09 -5.92 -15.57
C SER A 80 4.51 -6.43 -15.21
N SER A 81 4.69 -7.00 -14.02
CA SER A 81 6.01 -7.37 -13.47
C SER A 81 6.64 -8.55 -14.20
N ASP A 82 5.80 -9.43 -14.72
CA ASP A 82 6.12 -10.56 -15.58
C ASP A 82 6.46 -10.14 -17.03
N ARG A 83 6.53 -8.82 -17.29
CA ARG A 83 6.71 -8.22 -18.62
C ARG A 83 5.56 -8.51 -19.58
N SER A 84 4.41 -8.98 -19.08
CA SER A 84 3.20 -9.07 -19.89
C SER A 84 2.67 -7.66 -20.18
N VAL A 85 2.05 -7.54 -21.36
CA VAL A 85 1.38 -6.33 -21.81
C VAL A 85 -0.08 -6.68 -22.04
N THR A 86 -0.97 -5.98 -21.34
CA THR A 86 -2.42 -6.15 -21.49
C THR A 86 -3.05 -4.83 -21.86
N HIS A 87 -4.10 -4.87 -22.67
CA HIS A 87 -4.77 -3.67 -23.17
C HIS A 87 -6.12 -3.50 -22.49
N TYR A 88 -6.42 -2.27 -22.09
CA TYR A 88 -7.65 -1.88 -21.44
C TYR A 88 -8.14 -0.54 -21.99
N GLU A 89 -9.41 -0.25 -21.75
CA GLU A 89 -10.00 1.07 -21.97
C GLU A 89 -10.24 1.73 -20.61
N ILE A 90 -9.82 2.99 -20.46
CA ILE A 90 -10.07 3.75 -19.23
C ILE A 90 -11.56 4.03 -19.10
N GLY A 91 -12.16 3.68 -17.96
CA GLY A 91 -13.57 3.97 -17.71
C GLY A 91 -13.80 5.44 -17.32
N GLU A 92 -13.19 5.86 -16.20
CA GLU A 92 -13.30 7.23 -15.68
C GLU A 92 -11.95 7.67 -15.10
N VAL A 93 -11.69 8.97 -15.17
CA VAL A 93 -10.51 9.62 -14.59
C VAL A 93 -10.96 10.57 -13.48
N PHE A 94 -10.31 10.49 -12.33
CA PHE A 94 -10.56 11.37 -11.18
C PHE A 94 -9.31 12.10 -10.75
N THR A 95 -9.45 13.38 -10.42
CA THR A 95 -8.46 14.16 -9.65
C THR A 95 -8.92 14.33 -8.20
N TYR A 96 -8.08 14.91 -7.35
CA TYR A 96 -8.36 15.16 -5.94
C TYR A 96 -8.59 16.65 -5.68
N LEU A 97 -9.70 16.97 -5.01
CA LEU A 97 -9.94 18.29 -4.43
C LEU A 97 -10.21 18.16 -2.94
N GLY A 98 -9.21 18.52 -2.14
CA GLY A 98 -9.21 18.25 -0.71
C GLY A 98 -9.31 16.74 -0.44
N LEU A 99 -10.39 16.32 0.23
CA LEU A 99 -10.64 14.91 0.56
C LEU A 99 -11.56 14.20 -0.44
N LYS A 100 -12.05 14.91 -1.47
CA LYS A 100 -12.99 14.36 -2.45
C LYS A 100 -12.29 14.04 -3.76
N ARG A 101 -12.78 13.00 -4.44
CA ARG A 101 -12.45 12.73 -5.84
C ARG A 101 -13.43 13.46 -6.75
N LEU A 102 -12.90 14.13 -7.78
CA LEU A 102 -13.69 14.81 -8.79
C LEU A 102 -13.43 14.16 -10.15
N LYS A 103 -14.50 13.82 -10.87
CA LYS A 103 -14.40 13.31 -12.24
C LYS A 103 -13.92 14.43 -13.16
N VAL A 104 -12.95 14.12 -14.01
CA VAL A 104 -12.38 15.06 -14.99
C VAL A 104 -12.46 14.47 -16.39
N GLU A 105 -12.50 15.35 -17.40
CA GLU A 105 -12.47 14.95 -18.81
C GLU A 105 -11.06 14.62 -19.28
N GLU A 106 -10.05 15.21 -18.66
CA GLU A 106 -8.64 14.99 -18.97
C GLU A 106 -7.79 15.26 -17.72
N ALA A 107 -6.68 14.54 -17.58
CA ALA A 107 -5.63 14.82 -16.61
C ALA A 107 -4.25 14.72 -17.26
N GLU A 108 -3.30 15.51 -16.78
CA GLU A 108 -2.00 15.70 -17.42
C GLU A 108 -0.82 15.32 -16.54
N ALA A 109 0.38 15.29 -17.13
CA ALA A 109 1.60 14.96 -16.43
C ALA A 109 1.83 15.89 -15.23
N GLY A 110 2.16 15.30 -14.08
CA GLY A 110 2.23 15.98 -12.79
C GLY A 110 1.04 15.68 -11.88
N ASP A 111 -0.14 15.41 -12.46
CA ASP A 111 -1.35 15.13 -11.68
C ASP A 111 -1.26 13.78 -10.96
N ILE A 112 -1.82 13.74 -9.75
CA ILE A 112 -2.13 12.51 -9.03
C ILE A 112 -3.58 12.18 -9.32
N VAL A 113 -3.80 11.07 -10.03
CA VAL A 113 -5.13 10.68 -10.50
C VAL A 113 -5.51 9.30 -10.00
N ALA A 114 -6.82 9.06 -9.99
CA ALA A 114 -7.41 7.75 -9.80
C ALA A 114 -8.15 7.35 -11.09
N VAL A 115 -7.82 6.20 -11.68
CA VAL A 115 -8.41 5.71 -12.93
C VAL A 115 -9.15 4.40 -12.71
N THR A 116 -10.25 4.21 -13.42
CA THR A 116 -11.08 2.99 -13.38
C THR A 116 -11.10 2.28 -14.73
N GLY A 117 -11.71 1.09 -14.80
CA GLY A 117 -11.83 0.31 -16.04
C GLY A 117 -10.71 -0.70 -16.27
N ILE A 118 -9.81 -0.87 -15.29
CA ILE A 118 -8.69 -1.81 -15.37
C ILE A 118 -8.87 -2.90 -14.33
N GLU A 119 -9.28 -4.09 -14.78
CA GLU A 119 -9.56 -5.22 -13.88
C GLU A 119 -8.28 -5.82 -13.29
N LYS A 120 -7.22 -5.93 -14.11
CA LYS A 120 -5.94 -6.50 -13.69
C LYS A 120 -4.87 -5.42 -13.69
N VAL A 121 -4.65 -4.86 -12.52
CA VAL A 121 -3.59 -3.88 -12.25
C VAL A 121 -3.05 -4.09 -10.85
N SER A 122 -1.73 -3.99 -10.72
CA SER A 122 -0.98 -4.11 -9.47
C SER A 122 -0.18 -2.85 -9.21
N ILE A 123 0.14 -2.57 -7.94
CA ILE A 123 1.06 -1.46 -7.61
C ILE A 123 2.44 -1.77 -8.18
N GLY A 124 3.09 -0.75 -8.72
CA GLY A 124 4.32 -0.86 -9.50
C GLY A 124 4.08 -1.14 -10.99
N ASP A 125 2.85 -1.45 -11.43
CA ASP A 125 2.53 -1.51 -12.85
C ASP A 125 2.61 -0.12 -13.50
N THR A 126 2.97 -0.09 -14.77
CA THR A 126 2.93 1.13 -15.57
C THR A 126 1.73 1.09 -16.50
N ILE A 127 0.87 2.10 -16.41
CA ILE A 127 -0.20 2.36 -17.37
C ILE A 127 0.37 3.32 -18.41
N ALA A 128 0.46 2.87 -19.66
CA ALA A 128 1.09 3.61 -20.74
C ALA A 128 0.15 3.73 -21.95
N SER A 129 0.51 4.60 -22.89
CA SER A 129 -0.13 4.67 -24.21
C SER A 129 -0.11 3.30 -24.90
N SER A 130 -1.23 2.91 -25.50
CA SER A 130 -1.35 1.64 -26.23
C SER A 130 -0.47 1.59 -27.50
N ASP A 131 -0.21 2.74 -28.13
CA ASP A 131 0.57 2.81 -29.38
C ASP A 131 2.08 2.72 -29.14
N GLN A 132 2.53 3.28 -28.00
CA GLN A 132 3.95 3.35 -27.62
C GLN A 132 4.10 3.00 -26.13
N PRO A 133 3.91 1.71 -25.76
CA PRO A 133 4.02 1.29 -24.38
C PRO A 133 5.47 1.29 -23.92
N GLU A 134 5.78 2.08 -22.90
CA GLU A 134 7.10 2.13 -22.28
C GLU A 134 6.94 2.05 -20.76
N ALA A 135 7.65 1.10 -20.13
CA ALA A 135 7.54 0.83 -18.70
C ALA A 135 8.39 1.79 -17.87
N LEU A 136 7.85 2.22 -16.72
CA LEU A 136 8.61 2.94 -15.72
C LEU A 136 9.31 1.95 -14.77
N PRO A 137 10.41 2.37 -14.12
CA PRO A 137 11.03 1.58 -13.05
C PRO A 137 10.00 1.23 -11.98
N ARG A 138 9.92 -0.05 -11.63
CA ARG A 138 8.99 -0.52 -10.59
C ARG A 138 9.42 -0.05 -9.22
N ILE A 139 8.42 0.14 -8.35
CA ILE A 139 8.65 0.31 -6.92
C ILE A 139 9.04 -1.06 -6.37
N GLU A 140 10.23 -1.15 -5.77
CA GLU A 140 10.63 -2.34 -5.02
C GLU A 140 9.80 -2.42 -3.74
N ILE A 141 8.99 -3.46 -3.63
CA ILE A 141 8.22 -3.75 -2.43
C ILE A 141 9.07 -4.72 -1.60
N GLY A 142 9.33 -4.36 -0.35
CA GLY A 142 10.06 -5.21 0.58
C GLY A 142 9.39 -6.59 0.72
N GLU A 143 10.20 -7.64 0.66
CA GLU A 143 9.73 -9.01 0.80
C GLU A 143 9.20 -9.28 2.22
N PRO A 144 8.26 -10.22 2.40
CA PRO A 144 7.82 -10.62 3.73
C PRO A 144 8.98 -11.27 4.49
N THR A 145 9.05 -10.99 5.79
CA THR A 145 10.10 -11.49 6.71
C THR A 145 9.55 -12.46 7.75
N ILE A 146 8.24 -12.41 8.03
CA ILE A 146 7.55 -13.24 9.01
C ILE A 146 6.41 -14.01 8.33
N GLU A 147 6.20 -15.26 8.73
CA GLU A 147 5.05 -16.08 8.34
C GLU A 147 4.34 -16.71 9.55
N MET A 148 3.04 -16.92 9.41
CA MET A 148 2.21 -17.62 10.39
C MET A 148 0.98 -18.24 9.71
N THR A 149 0.33 -19.21 10.33
CA THR A 149 -0.89 -19.81 9.78
C THR A 149 -2.12 -19.11 10.32
N PHE A 150 -3.13 -18.92 9.48
CA PHE A 150 -4.47 -18.47 9.82
C PHE A 150 -5.44 -19.62 9.52
N GLY A 151 -6.23 -20.04 10.50
CA GLY A 151 -7.15 -21.17 10.36
C GLY A 151 -8.53 -20.90 10.91
N VAL A 152 -9.51 -21.70 10.51
CA VAL A 152 -10.83 -21.68 11.13
C VAL A 152 -10.71 -22.07 12.61
N ASN A 153 -11.42 -21.37 13.50
CA ASN A 153 -11.44 -21.72 14.92
C ASN A 153 -12.11 -23.09 15.12
N THR A 154 -11.32 -24.11 15.47
CA THR A 154 -11.82 -25.48 15.72
C THR A 154 -12.06 -25.77 17.21
N SER A 155 -11.93 -24.76 18.07
CA SER A 155 -12.11 -24.91 19.51
C SER A 155 -13.58 -25.10 19.92
N PRO A 156 -13.86 -25.58 21.16
CA PRO A 156 -15.22 -25.68 21.70
C PRO A 156 -15.99 -24.36 21.81
N PHE A 157 -15.30 -23.22 21.62
CA PHE A 157 -15.87 -21.88 21.62
C PHE A 157 -16.11 -21.33 20.20
N GLY A 158 -15.82 -22.12 19.17
CA GLY A 158 -16.02 -21.78 17.76
C GLY A 158 -17.44 -21.28 17.46
N GLY A 159 -17.54 -20.13 16.80
CA GLY A 159 -18.79 -19.55 16.29
C GLY A 159 -19.71 -18.94 17.35
N ARG A 160 -19.15 -18.53 18.51
CA ARG A 160 -19.92 -17.88 19.59
C ARG A 160 -19.88 -16.36 19.54
N GLU A 161 -18.79 -15.78 19.06
CA GLU A 161 -18.58 -14.33 19.06
C GLU A 161 -18.51 -13.75 17.64
N GLY A 162 -17.94 -14.49 16.68
CA GLY A 162 -17.85 -14.06 15.28
C GLY A 162 -19.02 -14.50 14.41
N GLY A 163 -19.35 -13.66 13.43
CA GLY A 163 -20.30 -13.98 12.37
C GLY A 163 -19.64 -14.64 11.14
N PHE A 164 -18.32 -14.50 11.00
CA PHE A 164 -17.54 -15.05 9.88
C PHE A 164 -16.54 -16.08 10.38
N CYS A 165 -16.89 -17.37 10.26
CA CYS A 165 -16.11 -18.47 10.83
C CYS A 165 -15.81 -19.60 9.83
N THR A 166 -16.28 -19.49 8.58
CA THR A 166 -16.07 -20.56 7.59
C THR A 166 -14.77 -20.37 6.82
N THR A 167 -14.18 -21.47 6.38
CA THR A 167 -12.98 -21.49 5.51
C THR A 167 -13.14 -20.60 4.28
N ARG A 168 -14.32 -20.64 3.64
CA ARG A 168 -14.64 -19.81 2.48
C ARG A 168 -14.60 -18.31 2.79
N GLN A 169 -15.20 -17.89 3.90
CA GLN A 169 -15.22 -16.50 4.32
C GLN A 169 -13.81 -16.00 4.68
N LEU A 170 -13.05 -16.81 5.42
CA LEU A 170 -11.67 -16.51 5.79
C LEU A 170 -10.79 -16.34 4.54
N ARG A 171 -10.87 -17.30 3.61
CA ARG A 171 -10.15 -17.26 2.34
C ARG A 171 -10.50 -16.01 1.53
N GLU A 172 -11.79 -15.74 1.35
CA GLU A 172 -12.26 -14.57 0.60
C GLU A 172 -11.70 -13.27 1.19
N ARG A 173 -11.67 -13.14 2.51
CA ARG A 173 -11.13 -11.95 3.19
C ARG A 173 -9.63 -11.79 3.06
N LEU A 174 -8.87 -12.88 3.22
CA LEU A 174 -7.41 -12.89 3.08
C LEU A 174 -6.99 -12.56 1.64
N TYR A 175 -7.66 -13.15 0.65
CA TYR A 175 -7.37 -12.88 -0.75
C TYR A 175 -7.80 -11.48 -1.19
N ARG A 176 -8.86 -10.92 -0.59
CA ARG A 176 -9.23 -9.51 -0.78
C ARG A 176 -8.14 -8.56 -0.26
N GLU A 177 -7.48 -8.90 0.85
CA GLU A 177 -6.37 -8.10 1.39
C GLU A 177 -5.18 -8.03 0.42
N LEU A 178 -4.92 -9.09 -0.36
CA LEU A 178 -3.85 -9.10 -1.37
C LEU A 178 -4.05 -8.05 -2.47
N GLU A 179 -5.26 -7.53 -2.67
CA GLU A 179 -5.54 -6.52 -3.69
C GLU A 179 -5.00 -5.13 -3.31
N THR A 180 -4.91 -4.83 -2.02
CA THR A 180 -4.47 -3.53 -1.50
C THR A 180 -3.12 -3.63 -0.77
N ASN A 181 -2.78 -4.80 -0.25
CA ASN A 181 -1.61 -5.01 0.58
C ASN A 181 -0.51 -5.80 -0.15
N LEU A 182 0.41 -5.07 -0.76
CA LEU A 182 1.50 -5.65 -1.54
C LEU A 182 2.53 -6.44 -0.74
N SER A 183 2.59 -6.22 0.57
CA SER A 183 3.56 -6.90 1.43
C SER A 183 3.04 -8.23 1.97
N LEU A 184 1.73 -8.47 1.82
CA LEU A 184 1.09 -9.71 2.24
C LEU A 184 1.22 -10.79 1.16
N ARG A 185 1.48 -12.02 1.56
CA ARG A 185 1.33 -13.21 0.72
C ARG A 185 0.44 -14.20 1.46
N VAL A 186 -0.50 -14.81 0.74
CA VAL A 186 -1.37 -15.86 1.28
C VAL A 186 -1.22 -17.08 0.39
N GLN A 187 -1.05 -18.24 1.02
CA GLN A 187 -0.94 -19.52 0.33
C GLN A 187 -1.88 -20.53 0.99
N ASP A 188 -2.56 -21.32 0.18
CA ASP A 188 -3.33 -22.46 0.65
C ASP A 188 -2.33 -23.52 1.19
N THR A 189 -2.62 -24.14 2.34
CA THR A 189 -1.77 -25.22 2.91
C THR A 189 -2.32 -26.61 2.55
N ASP A 190 -1.64 -27.67 3.00
CA ASP A 190 -2.15 -29.04 2.89
C ASP A 190 -3.44 -29.27 3.70
N SER A 191 -3.69 -28.42 4.70
CA SER A 191 -4.95 -28.38 5.44
C SER A 191 -5.92 -27.41 4.76
N PRO A 192 -7.12 -27.86 4.36
CA PRO A 192 -8.06 -27.02 3.61
C PRO A 192 -8.57 -25.82 4.44
N ASP A 193 -8.53 -25.93 5.77
CA ASP A 193 -9.04 -24.94 6.71
C ASP A 193 -7.95 -24.00 7.24
N THR A 194 -6.74 -24.06 6.66
CA THR A 194 -5.56 -23.32 7.13
C THR A 194 -4.84 -22.67 5.95
N PHE A 195 -4.45 -21.41 6.13
CA PHE A 195 -3.74 -20.58 5.15
C PHE A 195 -2.42 -20.12 5.74
N LEU A 196 -1.33 -20.23 4.97
CA LEU A 196 -0.04 -19.66 5.33
C LEU A 196 -0.04 -18.19 4.92
N VAL A 197 0.12 -17.29 5.89
CA VAL A 197 0.11 -15.84 5.69
C VAL A 197 1.49 -15.29 6.01
N LYS A 198 2.09 -14.59 5.04
CA LYS A 198 3.40 -13.97 5.15
C LYS A 198 3.27 -12.46 5.11
N GLY A 199 3.99 -11.74 5.97
CA GLY A 199 3.96 -10.29 6.06
C GLY A 199 5.32 -9.68 6.33
N ARG A 200 5.39 -8.34 6.28
CA ARG A 200 6.62 -7.56 6.50
C ARG A 200 7.14 -7.59 7.96
N GLY A 201 6.35 -8.09 8.91
CA GLY A 201 6.72 -8.14 10.31
C GLY A 201 5.51 -8.49 11.20
N GLU A 202 5.75 -8.69 12.49
CA GLU A 202 4.70 -9.10 13.44
C GLU A 202 3.58 -8.05 13.57
N LEU A 203 3.93 -6.77 13.71
CA LEU A 203 2.95 -5.68 13.83
C LEU A 203 2.01 -5.61 12.62
N HIS A 204 2.54 -5.87 11.42
CA HIS A 204 1.75 -5.88 10.20
C HIS A 204 0.65 -6.95 10.24
N LEU A 205 1.00 -8.17 10.64
CA LEU A 205 0.03 -9.26 10.79
C LEU A 205 -0.92 -9.02 11.96
N ALA A 206 -0.45 -8.42 13.06
CA ALA A 206 -1.31 -8.05 14.19
C ALA A 206 -2.40 -7.03 13.80
N ILE A 207 -2.08 -6.04 12.96
CA ILE A 207 -3.07 -5.08 12.44
C ILE A 207 -4.11 -5.80 11.59
N LEU A 208 -3.70 -6.72 10.71
CA LEU A 208 -4.64 -7.50 9.91
C LEU A 208 -5.57 -8.34 10.81
N ILE A 209 -5.01 -9.01 11.81
CA ILE A 209 -5.77 -9.83 12.76
C ILE A 209 -6.81 -8.97 13.51
N GLU A 210 -6.39 -7.85 14.08
CA GLU A 210 -7.27 -6.96 14.84
C GLU A 210 -8.35 -6.32 13.94
N THR A 211 -8.01 -6.01 12.69
CA THR A 211 -8.97 -5.48 11.71
C THR A 211 -10.04 -6.52 11.39
N MET A 212 -9.64 -7.75 11.09
CA MET A 212 -10.57 -8.85 10.84
C MET A 212 -11.42 -9.16 12.09
N ARG A 213 -10.85 -9.10 13.29
CA ARG A 213 -11.60 -9.26 14.54
C ARG A 213 -12.68 -8.19 14.70
N ARG A 214 -12.38 -6.92 14.38
CA ARG A 214 -13.36 -5.82 14.39
C ARG A 214 -14.43 -5.93 13.30
N GLU A 215 -14.09 -6.57 12.18
CA GLU A 215 -15.05 -6.94 11.13
C GLU A 215 -15.95 -8.12 11.53
N GLY A 216 -15.70 -8.77 12.68
CA GLY A 216 -16.50 -9.88 13.20
C GLY A 216 -16.05 -11.27 12.74
N TYR A 217 -14.81 -11.40 12.26
CA TYR A 217 -14.21 -12.71 11.97
C TYR A 217 -13.73 -13.39 13.24
N GLU A 218 -13.91 -14.70 13.28
CA GLU A 218 -13.42 -15.57 14.34
C GLU A 218 -12.58 -16.69 13.71
N PHE A 219 -11.30 -16.72 14.08
CA PHE A 219 -10.29 -17.57 13.49
C PHE A 219 -9.14 -17.78 14.49
N GLU A 220 -8.33 -18.80 14.25
CA GLU A 220 -7.13 -19.09 15.04
C GLU A 220 -5.86 -18.75 14.24
N VAL A 221 -4.78 -18.46 14.96
CA VAL A 221 -3.48 -18.16 14.36
C VAL A 221 -2.34 -18.91 15.07
N SER A 222 -1.28 -19.26 14.34
CA SER A 222 -0.07 -19.84 14.94
C SER A 222 0.85 -18.78 15.54
N ARG A 223 1.95 -19.22 16.15
CA ARG A 223 3.07 -18.32 16.45
C ARG A 223 3.70 -17.80 15.14
N PRO A 224 4.10 -16.52 15.07
CA PRO A 224 4.89 -16.02 13.95
C PRO A 224 6.31 -16.59 13.94
N GLU A 225 6.81 -16.93 12.76
CA GLU A 225 8.15 -17.47 12.51
C GLU A 225 8.87 -16.67 11.42
N ALA A 226 10.21 -16.64 11.49
CA ALA A 226 11.04 -15.95 10.50
C ALA A 226 11.14 -16.75 9.20
N ILE A 227 11.00 -16.07 8.06
CA ILE A 227 11.09 -16.69 6.74
C ILE A 227 12.57 -16.86 6.37
N THR A 228 13.04 -18.10 6.33
CA THR A 228 14.41 -18.40 5.90
C THR A 228 14.52 -18.54 4.38
N LYS A 229 15.70 -18.24 3.83
CA LYS A 229 16.02 -18.36 2.40
C LYS A 229 17.37 -19.01 2.20
N VAL A 230 17.53 -19.76 1.11
CA VAL A 230 18.84 -20.28 0.70
C VAL A 230 19.46 -19.29 -0.29
N VAL A 231 20.61 -18.72 0.09
CA VAL A 231 21.41 -17.82 -0.76
C VAL A 231 22.83 -18.38 -0.80
N ASP A 232 23.37 -18.64 -2.00
CA ASP A 232 24.68 -19.25 -2.20
C ASP A 232 24.88 -20.54 -1.36
N ASP A 233 23.90 -21.45 -1.43
CA ASP A 233 23.83 -22.72 -0.67
C ASP A 233 23.84 -22.58 0.87
N LYS A 234 23.61 -21.38 1.40
CA LYS A 234 23.53 -21.11 2.83
C LYS A 234 22.12 -20.70 3.24
N LEU A 235 21.64 -21.28 4.34
CA LEU A 235 20.40 -20.87 4.97
C LEU A 235 20.61 -19.51 5.66
N MET A 236 19.81 -18.54 5.27
CA MET A 236 19.83 -17.16 5.75
C MET A 236 18.48 -16.83 6.36
N GLU A 237 18.48 -16.03 7.42
CA GLU A 237 17.28 -15.47 8.05
C GLU A 237 17.28 -13.94 7.90
N PRO A 238 16.10 -13.28 7.94
CA PRO A 238 16.01 -11.83 7.92
C PRO A 238 16.55 -11.25 9.23
N VAL A 239 17.35 -10.20 9.12
CA VAL A 239 17.89 -9.45 10.26
C VAL A 239 17.40 -8.01 10.17
N GLU A 240 16.94 -7.48 11.30
CA GLU A 240 16.49 -6.08 11.41
C GLU A 240 17.43 -5.27 12.32
N ALA A 241 17.61 -3.99 11.98
CA ALA A 241 18.33 -3.06 12.83
C ALA A 241 17.37 -2.45 13.87
N LEU A 242 17.53 -2.82 15.13
CA LEU A 242 16.74 -2.30 16.24
C LEU A 242 17.52 -1.23 17.00
N THR A 243 16.93 -0.04 17.13
CA THR A 243 17.45 1.02 18.01
C THR A 243 16.54 1.12 19.24
N LEU A 244 17.12 0.86 20.41
CA LEU A 244 16.42 0.98 21.70
C LEU A 244 16.89 2.26 22.41
N ASP A 245 15.96 3.17 22.67
CA ASP A 245 16.21 4.34 23.54
C ASP A 245 15.68 4.03 24.96
N THR A 246 16.57 4.10 25.94
CA THR A 246 16.29 3.69 27.31
C THR A 246 17.12 4.49 28.31
N LYS A 247 16.74 4.42 29.59
CA LYS A 247 17.53 5.02 30.67
C LYS A 247 18.75 4.14 30.95
N ASP A 248 19.89 4.74 31.30
CA ASP A 248 21.16 4.05 31.56
C ASP A 248 21.04 2.82 32.47
N LYS A 249 20.20 2.91 33.50
CA LYS A 249 19.95 1.82 34.46
C LYS A 249 19.38 0.53 33.86
N TYR A 250 18.82 0.58 32.65
CA TYR A 250 18.23 -0.58 31.96
C TYR A 250 19.14 -1.17 30.87
N ILE A 251 20.27 -0.52 30.54
CA ILE A 251 21.16 -0.99 29.47
C ILE A 251 21.65 -2.41 29.74
N GLY A 252 22.05 -2.72 30.98
CA GLY A 252 22.55 -4.05 31.34
C GLY A 252 21.52 -5.16 31.09
N VAL A 253 20.27 -4.96 31.54
CA VAL A 253 19.18 -5.95 31.37
C VAL A 253 18.71 -6.07 29.92
N LEU A 254 18.83 -5.01 29.11
CA LEU A 254 18.42 -5.03 27.70
C LEU A 254 19.49 -5.60 26.76
N THR A 255 20.75 -5.66 27.20
CA THR A 255 21.86 -6.20 26.40
C THR A 255 22.09 -7.70 26.67
N GLU A 256 21.66 -8.20 27.82
CA GLU A 256 21.65 -9.63 28.17
C GLU A 256 20.56 -10.38 27.39
#